data_AF-A0A1B8E583-F1
#
_entry.id   AF-A0A1B8E583-F1
#
_cell.length_a   1.000
_cell.length_b   1.000
_cell.length_c   1.000
_cell.angle_alpha   90.00
_cell.angle_beta   90.00
_cell.angle_gamma   90.00
#
_symmetry.space_group_name_H-M   'P 1'
#
loop_
_entity.id
_entity.type
_entity.pdbx_description
1 polymer ?
#
loop_
_entity_poly.entity_id
_entity_poly.type
_entity_poly.pdbx_seq_one_letter_code
_entity_poly.pdbx_strand_id
1 'polypeptide(L)'
;MRATIRLFASVKPSRYLEAGAPTGLTGLFTHPAPRSALIYLYSSTLEKLKKFPEDSVYRKSTEALTKQRLQIVESVVPEGFAAWQEKLQKLVKENPDVFTTPKGAAAYMGGMHVKETMGGNEFVTSTPGKVYDEQNDEWDGEKVYEGELEGTRTEAERKSQADLAEERPQEETKRVELDDEPSLTAEQIGEIEDKIGAGLIEEVIDVAQGELNLVDTMEKSQVWEDLVEKPVEGQWEYFERK
;
A
#
# COMPACT_ATOMS: atom_id res chain seq x y z
N MET A 1 15.14 36.88 0.43
CA MET A 1 14.43 37.35 1.64
C MET A 1 14.39 36.19 2.63
N ARG A 2 14.86 36.37 3.87
CA ARG A 2 14.89 35.31 4.89
C ARG A 2 13.50 35.18 5.51
N ALA A 3 12.88 34.01 5.41
CA ALA A 3 11.58 33.76 6.02
C ALA A 3 11.68 33.83 7.56
N THR A 4 10.82 34.64 8.16
CA THR A 4 10.67 34.82 9.61
C THR A 4 9.72 33.76 10.18
N ILE A 5 10.25 32.61 10.62
CA ILE A 5 9.48 31.54 11.33
C ILE A 5 9.80 31.53 12.85
N ARG A 6 10.39 32.60 13.40
CA ARG A 6 10.84 32.63 14.82
C ARG A 6 9.73 32.69 15.88
N LEU A 7 8.45 32.67 15.52
CA LEU A 7 7.33 32.84 16.46
C LEU A 7 6.54 31.56 16.79
N PHE A 8 6.79 30.43 16.12
CA PHE A 8 6.08 29.16 16.38
C PHE A 8 6.88 28.13 17.20
N ALA A 9 8.12 28.44 17.59
CA ALA A 9 8.99 27.48 18.28
C ALA A 9 8.55 27.11 19.70
N SER A 10 7.51 27.75 20.27
CA SER A 10 6.99 27.47 21.61
C SER A 10 5.65 26.72 21.63
N VAL A 11 5.10 26.35 20.48
CA VAL A 11 3.93 25.46 20.43
C VAL A 11 4.44 24.04 20.65
N LYS A 12 3.98 23.37 21.70
CA LYS A 12 4.28 21.94 21.88
C LYS A 12 3.85 21.22 20.59
N PRO A 13 4.70 20.34 20.02
CA PRO A 13 4.27 19.55 18.88
C PRO A 13 2.99 18.81 19.23
N SER A 14 2.09 18.68 18.26
CA SER A 14 0.86 17.90 18.42
C SER A 14 1.23 16.47 18.87
N ARG A 15 0.40 15.89 19.74
CA ARG A 15 0.64 14.53 20.24
C ARG A 15 0.63 13.49 19.10
N TYR A 16 -0.14 13.77 18.06
CA TYR A 16 -0.31 12.95 16.86
C TYR A 16 0.06 13.76 15.61
N LEU A 17 0.49 13.07 14.56
CA LEU A 17 0.62 13.69 13.24
C LEU A 17 -0.77 13.84 12.62
N GLU A 18 -1.09 15.04 12.14
CA GLU A 18 -2.32 15.28 11.38
C GLU A 18 -2.14 14.69 9.98
N ALA A 19 -3.10 13.92 9.49
CA ALA A 19 -3.04 13.34 8.14
C ALA A 19 -3.11 14.44 7.06
N GLY A 20 -2.29 14.35 6.02
CA GLY A 20 -2.25 15.33 4.94
C GLY A 20 -1.49 16.62 5.27
N ALA A 21 -0.87 16.71 6.44
CA ALA A 21 0.00 17.82 6.82
C ALA A 21 1.32 17.76 6.01
N PRO A 22 1.94 18.93 5.72
CA PRO A 22 3.21 18.98 5.00
C PRO A 22 4.36 18.48 5.90
N THR A 23 5.13 17.49 5.41
CA THR A 23 6.30 16.91 6.11
C THR A 23 7.55 17.78 6.05
N GLY A 24 7.55 18.82 5.21
CA GLY A 24 8.72 19.63 4.87
C GLY A 24 9.43 19.20 3.59
N LEU A 25 9.07 18.04 3.04
CA LEU A 25 9.47 17.60 1.70
C LEU A 25 8.35 17.92 0.69
N THR A 26 8.71 18.37 -0.50
CA THR A 26 7.74 18.72 -1.54
C THR A 26 7.07 17.48 -2.10
N GLY A 27 5.74 17.43 -2.07
CA GLY A 27 4.97 16.31 -2.62
C GLY A 27 4.83 15.11 -1.67
N LEU A 28 5.38 15.19 -0.45
CA LEU A 28 5.25 14.15 0.57
C LEU A 28 4.40 14.67 1.73
N PHE A 29 3.21 14.08 1.89
CA PHE A 29 2.27 14.44 2.95
C PHE A 29 2.24 13.36 4.02
N THR A 30 1.91 13.75 5.25
CA THR A 30 1.81 12.82 6.38
C THR A 30 0.75 11.76 6.15
N HIS A 31 1.10 10.51 6.42
CA HIS A 31 0.21 9.37 6.24
C HIS A 31 -0.69 9.18 7.48
N PRO A 32 -2.00 8.87 7.34
CA PRO A 32 -2.90 8.71 8.48
C PRO A 32 -2.55 7.52 9.39
N ALA A 33 -2.20 6.37 8.80
CA ALA A 33 -1.88 5.14 9.50
C ALA A 33 -0.61 4.47 8.93
N PRO A 34 0.60 5.02 9.20
CA PRO A 34 1.83 4.55 8.55
C PRO A 34 2.23 3.13 8.96
N ARG A 35 1.87 2.71 10.18
CA ARG A 35 2.20 1.39 10.73
C ARG A 35 1.53 0.25 9.96
N SER A 36 0.21 0.27 9.81
CA SER A 36 -0.53 -0.75 9.06
C SER A 36 -0.12 -0.78 7.59
N ALA A 37 0.10 0.39 6.98
CA ALA A 37 0.61 0.49 5.62
C ALA A 37 1.97 -0.22 5.45
N LEU A 38 2.93 0.04 6.33
CA LEU A 38 4.24 -0.62 6.30
C LEU A 38 4.14 -2.13 6.54
N ILE A 39 3.32 -2.57 7.49
CA ILE A 39 3.13 -4.01 7.76
C ILE A 39 2.50 -4.68 6.52
N TYR A 40 1.51 -4.06 5.89
CA TYR A 40 0.90 -4.56 4.65
C TYR A 40 1.95 -4.65 3.54
N LEU A 41 2.69 -3.57 3.26
CA LEU A 41 3.71 -3.55 2.21
C LEU A 41 4.79 -4.60 2.47
N TYR A 42 5.34 -4.68 3.68
CA TYR A 42 6.37 -5.69 3.99
C TYR A 42 5.84 -7.12 3.92
N SER A 43 4.64 -7.40 4.42
CA SER A 43 4.04 -8.74 4.29
C SER A 43 3.80 -9.12 2.82
N SER A 44 3.34 -8.17 2.00
CA SER A 44 3.13 -8.39 0.56
C SER A 44 4.44 -8.62 -0.20
N THR A 45 5.51 -7.87 0.14
CA THR A 45 6.84 -8.10 -0.44
C THR A 45 7.36 -9.48 -0.07
N LEU A 46 7.25 -9.90 1.20
CA LEU A 46 7.66 -11.22 1.65
C LEU A 46 6.89 -12.34 0.94
N GLU A 47 5.59 -12.17 0.69
CA GLU A 47 4.78 -13.13 -0.05
C GLU A 47 5.26 -13.28 -1.49
N LYS A 48 5.53 -12.15 -2.18
CA LYS A 48 6.05 -12.18 -3.55
C LYS A 48 7.46 -12.77 -3.63
N LEU A 49 8.31 -12.51 -2.64
CA LEU A 49 9.67 -13.04 -2.57
C LEU A 49 9.71 -14.58 -2.47
N LYS A 50 8.64 -15.24 -2.00
CA LYS A 50 8.56 -16.72 -1.98
C LYS A 50 8.66 -17.35 -3.38
N LYS A 51 8.32 -16.59 -4.44
CA LYS A 51 8.42 -17.07 -5.82
C LYS A 51 9.86 -17.16 -6.33
N PHE A 52 10.79 -16.46 -5.67
CA PHE A 52 12.20 -16.44 -6.06
C PHE A 52 12.90 -17.68 -5.51
N PRO A 53 13.96 -18.19 -6.17
CA PRO A 53 14.79 -19.25 -5.60
C PRO A 53 15.44 -18.85 -4.26
N GLU A 54 15.55 -19.79 -3.31
CA GLU A 54 16.11 -19.56 -1.96
C GLU A 54 17.59 -19.17 -1.98
N ASP A 55 18.32 -19.57 -3.01
CA ASP A 55 19.74 -19.31 -3.19
C ASP A 55 20.02 -17.89 -3.69
N SER A 56 19.05 -17.25 -4.36
CA SER A 56 19.20 -15.92 -4.93
C SER A 56 19.63 -14.87 -3.90
N VAL A 57 20.69 -14.13 -4.22
CA VAL A 57 21.27 -13.12 -3.32
C VAL A 57 20.26 -12.01 -3.05
N TYR A 58 19.52 -11.61 -4.10
CA TYR A 58 18.46 -10.61 -4.00
C TYR A 58 17.44 -11.01 -2.93
N ARG A 59 16.84 -12.21 -3.02
CA ARG A 59 15.85 -12.70 -2.04
C ARG A 59 16.40 -12.71 -0.63
N LYS A 60 17.62 -13.21 -0.40
CA LYS A 60 18.23 -13.26 0.94
C LYS A 60 18.39 -11.86 1.54
N SER A 61 18.89 -10.91 0.74
CA SER A 61 19.14 -9.55 1.19
C SER A 61 17.84 -8.79 1.48
N THR A 62 16.85 -8.91 0.59
CA THR A 62 15.56 -8.23 0.73
C THR A 62 14.73 -8.84 1.86
N GLU A 63 14.71 -10.17 2.01
CA GLU A 63 14.05 -10.82 3.15
C GLU A 63 14.66 -10.41 4.49
N ALA A 64 15.99 -10.35 4.59
CA ALA A 64 16.66 -9.95 5.82
C ALA A 64 16.29 -8.51 6.21
N LEU A 65 16.34 -7.59 5.23
CA LEU A 65 16.00 -6.19 5.42
C LEU A 65 14.52 -6.00 5.78
N THR A 66 13.60 -6.62 5.03
CA THR A 66 12.16 -6.48 5.29
C THR A 66 11.76 -7.10 6.62
N LYS A 67 12.30 -8.27 6.99
CA LYS A 67 12.06 -8.88 8.31
C LYS A 67 12.55 -8.00 9.45
N GLN A 68 13.74 -7.40 9.32
CA GLN A 68 14.27 -6.47 10.32
C GLN A 68 13.35 -5.25 10.48
N ARG A 69 12.95 -4.61 9.37
CA ARG A 69 12.07 -3.43 9.42
C ARG A 69 10.68 -3.77 9.96
N LEU A 70 10.13 -4.90 9.56
CA LEU A 70 8.86 -5.40 10.06
C LEU A 70 8.91 -5.63 11.58
N GLN A 71 9.97 -6.23 12.12
CA GLN A 71 10.15 -6.39 13.56
C GLN A 71 10.18 -5.05 14.31
N ILE A 72 10.82 -4.02 13.73
CA ILE A 72 10.87 -2.68 14.31
C ILE A 72 9.46 -2.08 14.36
N VAL A 73 8.72 -2.15 13.26
CA VAL A 73 7.35 -1.59 13.15
C VAL A 73 6.37 -2.34 14.06
N GLU A 74 6.48 -3.67 14.19
CA GLU A 74 5.64 -4.48 15.08
C GLU A 74 5.90 -4.20 16.56
N SER A 75 7.13 -3.83 16.93
CA SER A 75 7.50 -3.54 18.32
C SER A 75 6.78 -2.32 18.90
N VAL A 76 6.29 -1.43 18.04
CA VAL A 76 5.61 -0.18 18.43
C VAL A 76 4.11 -0.35 18.20
N VAL A 77 3.33 -0.26 19.28
CA VAL A 77 1.88 -0.45 19.25
C VAL A 77 1.19 0.83 19.78
N PRO A 78 0.16 1.37 19.09
CA PRO A 78 -0.55 2.54 19.57
C PRO A 78 -1.42 2.22 20.80
N GLU A 79 -1.70 3.26 21.59
CA GLU A 79 -2.66 3.18 22.70
C GLU A 79 -4.06 2.83 22.16
N GLY A 80 -4.73 1.85 22.77
CA GLY A 80 -6.09 1.44 22.35
C GLY A 80 -6.15 0.47 21.16
N PHE A 81 -5.01 0.07 20.59
CA PHE A 81 -4.94 -0.89 19.47
C PHE A 81 -5.68 -2.21 19.76
N ALA A 82 -5.49 -2.78 20.96
CA ALA A 82 -6.12 -4.06 21.34
C ALA A 82 -7.66 -3.98 21.32
N ALA A 83 -8.23 -2.88 21.84
CA ALA A 83 -9.67 -2.69 21.85
C ALA A 83 -10.24 -2.50 20.43
N TRP A 84 -9.51 -1.78 19.58
CA TRP A 84 -9.86 -1.65 18.16
C TRP A 84 -9.78 -2.99 17.42
N GLN A 85 -8.73 -3.78 17.65
CA GLN A 85 -8.56 -5.10 17.04
C GLN A 85 -9.69 -6.06 17.44
N GLU A 86 -10.12 -6.06 18.71
CA GLU A 86 -11.26 -6.84 19.16
C GLU A 86 -12.57 -6.43 18.47
N LYS A 87 -12.80 -5.12 18.30
CA LYS A 87 -13.97 -4.62 17.57
C LYS A 87 -13.94 -5.08 16.11
N LEU A 88 -12.82 -4.93 15.43
CA LEU A 88 -12.65 -5.40 14.05
C LEU A 88 -12.88 -6.91 13.94
N GLN A 89 -12.31 -7.71 14.85
CA GLN A 89 -12.52 -9.17 14.82
C GLN A 89 -13.98 -9.55 15.02
N LYS A 90 -14.72 -8.83 15.88
CA LYS A 90 -16.17 -9.05 16.04
C LYS A 90 -16.91 -8.69 14.76
N LEU A 91 -16.61 -7.53 14.19
CA LEU A 91 -17.25 -7.02 12.99
C LEU A 91 -17.00 -7.92 11.75
N VAL A 92 -15.78 -8.43 11.59
CA VAL A 92 -15.42 -9.40 10.53
C VAL A 92 -16.14 -10.73 10.73
N LYS A 93 -16.29 -11.21 11.97
CA LYS A 93 -17.04 -12.44 12.29
C LYS A 93 -18.54 -12.29 12.05
N GLU A 94 -19.10 -11.12 12.34
CA GLU A 94 -20.52 -10.81 12.15
C GLU A 94 -20.88 -10.67 10.67
N ASN A 95 -19.93 -10.22 9.84
CA ASN A 95 -20.18 -9.91 8.43
C ASN A 95 -19.17 -10.60 7.49
N PRO A 96 -19.09 -11.94 7.46
CA PRO A 96 -18.12 -12.64 6.60
C PRO A 96 -18.36 -12.38 5.11
N ASP A 97 -19.61 -12.17 4.71
CA ASP A 97 -20.01 -11.95 3.31
C ASP A 97 -19.46 -10.63 2.75
N VAL A 98 -19.25 -9.61 3.60
CA VAL A 98 -18.76 -8.29 3.18
C VAL A 98 -17.25 -8.30 2.92
N PHE A 99 -16.49 -9.16 3.62
CA PHE A 99 -15.03 -9.19 3.54
C PHE A 99 -14.47 -10.30 2.65
N THR A 100 -15.24 -11.36 2.40
CA THR A 100 -14.76 -12.56 1.69
C THR A 100 -14.84 -12.43 0.17
N THR A 101 -15.63 -11.49 -0.36
CA THR A 101 -15.80 -11.34 -1.80
C THR A 101 -14.44 -11.12 -2.48
N PRO A 102 -13.98 -12.08 -3.32
CA PRO A 102 -12.78 -11.90 -4.13
C PRO A 102 -12.95 -10.66 -5.00
N LYS A 103 -11.84 -9.98 -5.33
CA LYS A 103 -11.80 -8.89 -6.33
C LYS A 103 -12.82 -9.16 -7.46
N GLY A 104 -13.94 -8.43 -7.43
CA GLY A 104 -14.94 -8.47 -8.50
C GLY A 104 -16.14 -9.42 -8.34
N ALA A 105 -16.48 -9.94 -7.17
CA ALA A 105 -17.72 -10.72 -6.97
C ALA A 105 -18.74 -10.04 -6.04
N ALA A 106 -19.11 -8.81 -6.40
CA ALA A 106 -20.42 -8.18 -6.21
C ALA A 106 -20.32 -6.83 -6.94
N ALA A 107 -20.69 -6.82 -8.22
CA ALA A 107 -20.48 -5.74 -9.18
C ALA A 107 -21.22 -4.40 -8.87
N TYR A 108 -21.57 -4.11 -7.62
CA TYR A 108 -22.42 -2.98 -7.28
C TYR A 108 -21.80 -1.93 -6.34
N MET A 109 -20.76 -2.25 -5.55
CA MET A 109 -20.08 -1.28 -4.68
C MET A 109 -18.55 -1.35 -4.72
N GLY A 110 -17.98 -1.69 -5.88
CA GLY A 110 -16.55 -1.45 -6.17
C GLY A 110 -15.56 -1.96 -5.11
N GLY A 111 -15.84 -3.10 -4.46
CA GLY A 111 -14.92 -3.71 -3.49
C GLY A 111 -14.54 -2.78 -2.33
N MET A 112 -15.52 -2.21 -1.62
CA MET A 112 -15.28 -1.30 -0.49
C MET A 112 -14.35 -1.89 0.56
N HIS A 113 -14.44 -3.21 0.81
CA HIS A 113 -13.58 -3.95 1.75
C HIS A 113 -13.03 -5.21 1.07
N VAL A 114 -11.72 -5.43 1.14
CA VAL A 114 -11.06 -6.63 0.61
C VAL A 114 -10.28 -7.28 1.74
N LYS A 115 -10.59 -8.56 2.02
CA LYS A 115 -9.77 -9.39 2.91
C LYS A 115 -8.66 -10.06 2.12
N GLU A 116 -7.42 -9.75 2.46
CA GLU A 116 -6.23 -10.42 1.93
C GLU A 116 -5.51 -11.12 3.07
N THR A 117 -5.10 -12.38 2.86
CA THR A 117 -4.27 -13.11 3.82
C THR A 117 -2.85 -13.16 3.29
N MET A 118 -1.91 -12.54 4.00
CA MET A 118 -0.49 -12.49 3.61
C MET A 118 0.37 -12.84 4.82
N GLY A 119 1.30 -13.80 4.66
CA GLY A 119 2.24 -14.16 5.73
C GLY A 119 1.61 -14.71 7.02
N GLY A 120 0.35 -15.15 6.99
CA GLY A 120 -0.40 -15.58 8.19
C GLY A 120 -1.17 -14.48 8.91
N ASN A 121 -1.03 -13.22 8.47
CA ASN A 121 -1.81 -12.09 8.95
C ASN A 121 -3.02 -11.86 8.02
N GLU A 122 -4.14 -11.48 8.63
CA GLU A 122 -5.35 -11.09 7.90
C GLU A 122 -5.40 -9.57 7.79
N PHE A 123 -5.37 -9.07 6.56
CA PHE A 123 -5.49 -7.64 6.25
C PHE A 123 -6.88 -7.35 5.70
N VAL A 124 -7.46 -6.26 6.18
CA VAL A 124 -8.70 -5.70 5.64
C VAL A 124 -8.35 -4.34 5.06
N THR A 125 -8.36 -4.24 3.74
CA THR A 125 -8.13 -2.97 3.05
C THR A 125 -9.47 -2.40 2.67
N SER A 126 -9.74 -1.18 3.14
CA SER A 126 -10.96 -0.46 2.80
C SER A 126 -10.67 0.77 1.96
N THR A 127 -11.41 0.95 0.88
CA THR A 127 -11.40 2.24 0.17
C THR A 127 -12.41 3.15 0.86
N PRO A 128 -11.97 4.23 1.55
CA PRO A 128 -12.90 5.15 2.18
C PRO A 128 -13.80 5.75 1.10
N GLY A 129 -15.11 5.80 1.36
CA GLY A 129 -16.02 6.50 0.48
C GLY A 129 -15.67 7.99 0.47
N LYS A 130 -15.55 8.60 -0.71
CA LYS A 130 -15.42 10.07 -0.81
C LYS A 130 -16.72 10.68 -0.29
N VAL A 131 -16.62 11.49 0.76
CA VAL A 131 -17.73 12.33 1.21
C VAL A 131 -17.79 13.51 0.26
N TYR A 132 -18.84 13.59 -0.55
CA TYR A 132 -19.03 14.69 -1.49
C TYR A 132 -19.67 15.88 -0.77
N ASP A 133 -19.02 17.03 -0.83
CA ASP A 133 -19.60 18.31 -0.44
C ASP A 133 -20.16 19.01 -1.69
N GLU A 134 -21.48 19.06 -1.81
CA GLU A 134 -22.17 19.67 -2.96
C GLU A 134 -21.77 21.13 -3.23
N GLN A 135 -21.24 21.85 -2.24
CA GLN A 135 -20.84 23.25 -2.40
C GLN A 135 -19.40 23.44 -2.88
N ASN A 136 -18.50 22.53 -2.51
CA ASN A 136 -17.06 22.69 -2.71
C ASN A 136 -16.48 21.68 -3.71
N ASP A 137 -17.07 20.49 -3.83
CA ASP A 137 -16.65 19.50 -4.81
C ASP A 137 -17.22 19.85 -6.17
N GLU A 138 -16.39 20.45 -7.01
CA GLU A 138 -16.71 20.68 -8.42
C GLU A 138 -16.81 19.34 -9.16
N TRP A 139 -17.66 19.31 -10.19
CA TRP A 139 -17.76 18.15 -11.06
C TRP A 139 -16.45 17.98 -11.84
N ASP A 140 -15.70 16.91 -11.56
CA ASP A 140 -14.40 16.57 -12.17
C ASP A 140 -14.48 16.22 -13.68
N GLY A 141 -15.64 16.43 -14.31
CA GLY A 141 -15.91 16.07 -15.70
C GLY A 141 -16.31 14.60 -15.87
N GLU A 142 -16.79 14.26 -17.06
CA GLU A 142 -17.02 12.87 -17.44
C GLU A 142 -15.67 12.18 -17.66
N LYS A 143 -15.48 11.01 -17.07
CA LYS A 143 -14.29 10.19 -17.37
C LYS A 143 -14.28 9.91 -18.87
N VAL A 144 -13.22 10.36 -19.54
CA VAL A 144 -13.01 10.05 -20.95
C VAL A 144 -12.64 8.57 -21.03
N TYR A 145 -13.63 7.74 -21.29
CA TYR A 145 -13.39 6.34 -21.64
C TYR A 145 -12.84 6.28 -23.06
N GLU A 146 -12.00 5.28 -23.33
CA GLU A 146 -11.62 4.95 -24.70
C GLU A 146 -12.91 4.69 -25.49
N GLY A 147 -13.06 5.33 -26.66
CA GLY A 147 -14.28 5.20 -27.45
C GLY A 147 -14.54 3.74 -27.81
N GLU A 148 -15.78 3.27 -27.65
CA GLU A 148 -16.16 1.93 -28.09
C GLU A 148 -15.88 1.81 -29.59
N LEU A 149 -15.12 0.79 -30.03
CA LEU A 149 -14.89 0.54 -31.44
C LEU A 149 -16.23 0.31 -32.16
N GLU A 150 -16.49 1.07 -33.22
CA GLU A 150 -17.69 0.89 -34.03
C GLU A 150 -17.68 -0.51 -34.71
N GLY A 151 -18.69 -1.34 -34.45
CA GLY A 151 -18.83 -2.66 -35.08
C GLY A 151 -19.48 -3.72 -34.20
N THR A 152 -19.58 -4.96 -34.72
CA THR A 152 -20.04 -6.11 -33.92
C THR A 152 -18.97 -6.52 -32.92
N ARG A 153 -19.25 -6.37 -31.62
CA ARG A 153 -18.36 -6.79 -30.52
C ARG A 153 -17.96 -8.26 -30.66
N THR A 154 -16.68 -8.56 -30.48
CA THR A 154 -16.14 -9.92 -30.42
C THR A 154 -16.74 -10.70 -29.24
N GLU A 155 -16.64 -12.03 -29.26
CA GLU A 155 -17.11 -12.85 -28.13
C GLU A 155 -16.37 -12.52 -26.81
N ALA A 156 -15.10 -12.14 -26.89
CA ALA A 156 -14.32 -11.71 -25.73
C ALA A 156 -14.88 -10.39 -25.13
N GLU A 157 -15.22 -9.42 -25.98
CA GLU A 157 -15.79 -8.13 -25.56
C GLU A 157 -17.24 -8.23 -25.07
N ARG A 158 -17.97 -9.29 -25.45
CA ARG A 158 -19.33 -9.55 -24.98
C ARG A 158 -19.39 -10.29 -23.64
N LYS A 159 -18.27 -10.81 -23.12
CA LYS A 159 -18.26 -11.54 -21.83
C LYS A 159 -18.78 -10.68 -20.68
N SER A 160 -18.47 -9.39 -20.65
CA SER A 160 -18.94 -8.45 -19.63
C SER A 160 -20.45 -8.16 -19.69
N GLN A 161 -21.12 -8.53 -20.78
CA GLN A 161 -22.57 -8.35 -20.90
C GLN A 161 -23.34 -9.38 -20.08
N ALA A 162 -22.74 -10.55 -19.80
CA ALA A 162 -23.33 -11.55 -18.91
C ALA A 162 -23.48 -10.99 -17.49
N ASP A 163 -22.50 -10.20 -17.02
CA ASP A 163 -22.49 -9.58 -15.68
C ASP A 163 -23.66 -8.58 -15.50
N LEU A 164 -24.13 -7.96 -16.58
CA LEU A 164 -25.29 -7.05 -16.55
C LEU A 164 -26.63 -7.79 -16.39
N ALA A 165 -26.67 -9.06 -16.77
CA ALA A 165 -27.87 -9.90 -16.71
C ALA A 165 -28.00 -10.67 -15.39
N GLU A 166 -26.97 -10.66 -14.54
CA GLU A 166 -27.05 -11.23 -13.19
C GLU A 166 -28.02 -10.40 -12.33
N GLU A 167 -29.01 -11.09 -11.73
CA GLU A 167 -29.97 -10.45 -10.84
C GLU A 167 -29.24 -9.88 -9.62
N ARG A 168 -29.32 -8.56 -9.46
CA ARG A 168 -28.76 -7.87 -8.29
C ARG A 168 -29.55 -8.32 -7.06
N PRO A 169 -28.89 -8.81 -6.00
CA PRO A 169 -29.60 -9.11 -4.76
C PRO A 169 -30.32 -7.83 -4.29
N GLN A 170 -31.62 -7.95 -4.02
CA GLN A 170 -32.47 -6.84 -3.60
C GLN A 170 -32.21 -6.39 -2.16
N GLU A 171 -31.50 -7.20 -1.37
CA GLU A 171 -31.14 -6.83 -0.01
C GLU A 171 -30.08 -5.73 -0.05
N GLU A 172 -30.43 -4.59 0.56
CA GLU A 172 -29.54 -3.45 0.75
C GLU A 172 -28.17 -3.96 1.19
N THR A 173 -27.16 -3.67 0.36
CA THR A 173 -25.76 -3.97 0.66
C THR A 173 -25.46 -3.40 2.04
N LYS A 174 -25.25 -4.28 3.05
CA LYS A 174 -24.89 -3.85 4.40
C LYS A 174 -23.60 -3.03 4.30
N ARG A 175 -23.71 -1.71 4.40
CA ARG A 175 -22.56 -0.83 4.43
C ARG A 175 -21.96 -0.94 5.82
N VAL A 176 -20.84 -1.64 5.91
CA VAL A 176 -20.09 -1.75 7.15
C VAL A 176 -19.09 -0.60 7.19
N GLU A 177 -19.25 0.30 8.15
CA GLU A 177 -18.27 1.34 8.44
C GLU A 177 -17.15 0.72 9.28
N LEU A 178 -15.91 0.87 8.81
CA LEU A 178 -14.73 0.45 9.56
C LEU A 178 -14.19 1.66 10.31
N ASP A 179 -14.00 1.51 11.62
CA ASP A 179 -13.28 2.49 12.42
C ASP A 179 -11.80 2.51 11.99
N ASP A 180 -11.23 3.70 11.81
CA ASP A 180 -9.81 3.87 11.50
C ASP A 180 -8.91 3.32 12.64
N GLU A 181 -7.70 2.88 12.28
CA GLU A 181 -6.71 2.47 13.27
C GLU A 181 -6.33 3.66 14.17
N PRO A 182 -6.21 3.48 15.49
CA PRO A 182 -5.65 4.49 16.37
C PRO A 182 -4.27 4.96 15.88
N SER A 183 -4.11 6.26 15.70
CA SER A 183 -2.86 6.84 15.20
C SER A 183 -1.72 6.72 16.22
N LEU A 184 -0.50 6.59 15.69
CA LEU A 184 0.70 6.60 16.51
C LEU A 184 0.98 8.01 17.04
N THR A 185 1.55 8.08 18.25
CA THR A 185 2.05 9.34 18.78
C THR A 185 3.31 9.78 18.03
N ALA A 186 3.57 11.09 17.97
CA ALA A 186 4.76 11.62 17.30
C ALA A 186 6.08 11.07 17.90
N GLU A 187 6.12 10.79 19.20
CA GLU A 187 7.26 10.18 19.87
C GLU A 187 7.50 8.75 19.40
N GLN A 188 6.43 7.95 19.28
CA GLN A 188 6.51 6.58 18.76
C GLN A 188 6.97 6.54 17.30
N ILE A 189 6.54 7.49 16.49
CA ILE A 189 6.99 7.60 15.09
C ILE A 189 8.49 7.93 15.04
N GLY A 190 8.95 8.90 15.85
CA GLY A 190 10.37 9.21 15.97
C GLY A 190 11.22 8.00 16.40
N GLU A 191 10.73 7.18 17.33
CA GLU A 191 11.42 5.94 17.70
C GLU A 191 11.55 4.94 16.54
N ILE A 192 10.53 4.84 15.68
CA ILE A 192 10.58 3.98 14.49
C ILE A 192 11.60 4.54 13.50
N GLU A 193 11.56 5.84 13.24
CA GLU A 193 12.46 6.53 12.32
C GLU A 193 13.93 6.37 12.75
N ASP A 194 14.22 6.57 14.04
CA ASP A 194 15.57 6.42 14.60
C ASP A 194 16.08 4.96 14.49
N LYS A 195 15.21 3.98 14.75
CA LYS A 195 15.57 2.55 14.67
C LYS A 195 15.79 2.09 13.23
N ILE A 196 15.02 2.61 12.27
CA ILE A 196 15.17 2.26 10.85
C ILE A 196 16.35 3.02 10.24
N GLY A 197 16.56 4.29 10.63
CA GLY A 197 17.68 5.12 10.18
C GLY A 197 17.64 5.48 8.69
N ALA A 198 16.45 5.61 8.10
CA ALA A 198 16.26 5.79 6.65
C ALA A 198 15.42 7.02 6.28
N GLY A 199 15.39 8.06 7.13
CA GLY A 199 14.60 9.27 6.90
C GLY A 199 13.24 9.23 7.59
N LEU A 200 12.29 9.99 7.07
CA LEU A 200 10.92 10.06 7.60
C LEU A 200 10.15 8.77 7.32
N ILE A 201 9.16 8.46 8.15
CA ILE A 201 8.34 7.25 7.98
C ILE A 201 7.60 7.22 6.63
N GLU A 202 7.21 8.38 6.11
CA GLU A 202 6.59 8.51 4.78
C GLU A 202 7.56 8.13 3.65
N GLU A 203 8.83 8.52 3.73
CA GLU A 203 9.85 8.10 2.76
C GLU A 203 10.07 6.58 2.82
N VAL A 204 10.00 6.00 4.03
CA VAL A 204 10.12 4.55 4.21
C VAL A 204 8.94 3.81 3.57
N ILE A 205 7.74 4.38 3.57
CA ILE A 205 6.57 3.85 2.86
C ILE A 205 6.80 3.89 1.34
N ASP A 206 7.25 5.02 0.81
CA ASP A 206 7.56 5.15 -0.63
C ASP A 206 8.64 4.16 -1.07
N VAL A 207 9.68 3.98 -0.26
CA VAL A 207 10.70 2.95 -0.50
C VAL A 207 10.07 1.55 -0.48
N ALA A 208 9.22 1.23 0.50
CA ALA A 208 8.56 -0.07 0.57
C ALA A 208 7.65 -0.34 -0.64
N GLN A 209 6.96 0.67 -1.14
CA GLN A 209 6.16 0.59 -2.37
C GLN A 209 7.05 0.40 -3.60
N GLY A 210 8.17 1.12 -3.66
CA GLY A 210 9.19 0.98 -4.70
C GLY A 210 9.77 -0.43 -4.74
N GLU A 211 10.11 -0.99 -3.58
CA GLU A 211 10.58 -2.38 -3.44
C GLU A 211 9.51 -3.38 -3.89
N LEU A 212 8.24 -3.17 -3.54
CA LEU A 212 7.15 -4.05 -3.98
C LEU A 212 7.02 -4.09 -5.51
N ASN A 213 7.15 -2.93 -6.16
CA ASN A 213 7.14 -2.81 -7.61
C ASN A 213 8.43 -3.40 -8.22
N LEU A 214 9.57 -3.19 -7.57
CA LEU A 214 10.85 -3.73 -8.00
C LEU A 214 10.83 -5.25 -8.00
N VAL A 215 10.27 -5.89 -6.96
CA VAL A 215 10.11 -7.34 -6.89
C VAL A 215 9.32 -7.86 -8.09
N ASP A 216 8.23 -7.19 -8.51
CA ASP A 216 7.48 -7.61 -9.71
C ASP A 216 8.32 -7.51 -10.99
N THR A 217 9.17 -6.49 -11.10
CA THR A 217 10.06 -6.34 -12.25
C THR A 217 11.19 -7.37 -12.24
N MET A 218 11.80 -7.63 -11.08
CA MET A 218 12.85 -8.64 -10.91
C MET A 218 12.33 -10.06 -11.15
N GLU A 219 11.07 -10.34 -10.79
CA GLU A 219 10.40 -11.60 -11.09
C GLU A 219 10.30 -11.81 -12.61
N LYS A 220 9.88 -10.77 -13.35
CA LYS A 220 9.79 -10.81 -14.83
C LYS A 220 11.15 -10.91 -15.51
N SER A 221 12.17 -10.25 -14.95
CA SER A 221 13.52 -10.20 -15.53
C SER A 221 14.39 -11.39 -15.13
N GLN A 222 13.96 -12.24 -14.20
CA GLN A 222 14.68 -13.44 -13.73
C GLN A 222 16.17 -13.19 -13.43
N VAL A 223 16.46 -12.12 -12.69
CA VAL A 223 17.82 -11.60 -12.45
C VAL A 223 18.78 -12.54 -11.71
N TRP A 224 18.28 -13.67 -11.21
CA TRP A 224 19.08 -14.69 -10.54
C TRP A 224 19.68 -15.72 -11.52
N GLU A 225 19.32 -15.67 -12.80
CA GLU A 225 19.93 -16.51 -13.83
C GLU A 225 21.33 -16.01 -14.20
N ASP A 226 22.12 -16.92 -14.78
CA ASP A 226 23.46 -16.60 -15.26
C ASP A 226 23.41 -15.55 -16.38
N LEU A 227 24.52 -14.83 -16.55
CA LEU A 227 24.65 -13.81 -17.57
C LEU A 227 24.37 -14.37 -18.97
N VAL A 228 23.37 -13.80 -19.65
CA VAL A 228 22.94 -14.21 -21.01
C VAL A 228 24.08 -14.11 -22.02
N GLU A 229 24.88 -13.04 -21.94
CA GLU A 229 26.00 -12.78 -22.85
C GLU A 229 27.26 -12.43 -22.06
N LYS A 230 28.28 -13.29 -22.18
CA LYS A 230 29.60 -13.01 -21.60
C LYS A 230 30.26 -11.86 -22.37
N PRO A 231 30.97 -10.95 -21.69
CA PRO A 231 31.65 -9.86 -22.37
C PRO A 231 32.70 -10.39 -23.34
N VAL A 232 32.86 -9.69 -24.47
CA VAL A 232 33.95 -9.95 -25.43
C VAL A 232 35.29 -9.65 -24.76
N GLU A 233 36.31 -10.44 -25.07
CA GLU A 233 37.68 -10.20 -24.58
C GLU A 233 38.14 -8.78 -24.95
N GLY A 234 38.63 -8.02 -23.98
CA GLY A 234 39.03 -6.62 -24.14
C GLY A 234 37.91 -5.57 -23.98
N GLN A 235 36.63 -5.95 -23.85
CA GLN A 235 35.51 -5.00 -23.69
C GLN A 235 35.66 -4.10 -22.45
N TRP A 236 36.23 -4.64 -21.37
CA TRP A 236 36.43 -3.94 -20.09
C TRP A 236 37.91 -3.62 -19.80
N GLU A 237 38.80 -3.79 -20.79
CA GLU A 237 40.19 -3.35 -20.69
C GLU A 237 40.28 -1.86 -21.05
N TYR A 238 40.52 -1.03 -20.05
CA TYR A 238 40.69 0.41 -20.23
C TYR A 238 42.17 0.77 -20.46
N PHE A 239 42.42 2.04 -20.82
CA PHE A 239 43.78 2.55 -20.95
C PHE A 239 44.51 2.56 -19.59
N GLU A 240 45.25 1.50 -19.29
CA GLU A 240 46.19 1.50 -18.18
C GLU A 240 47.31 2.52 -18.45
N ARG A 241 47.62 3.37 -17.47
CA ARG A 241 48.83 4.19 -17.52
C ARG A 241 50.02 3.26 -17.36
N LYS A 242 50.73 2.99 -18.47
CA LYS A 242 52.06 2.39 -18.44
C LYS A 242 53.09 3.34 -17.85
#